data_AF-A0A7C7W298-F1
#
_entry.id   AF-A0A7C7W298-F1
#
_cell.length_a   1.000
_cell.length_b   1.000
_cell.length_c   1.000
_cell.angle_alpha   90.00
_cell.angle_beta   90.00
_cell.angle_gamma   90.00
#
_symmetry.space_group_name_H-M   'P 1'
#
loop_
_entity.id
_entity.type
_entity.pdbx_description
1 polymer ?
#
loop_
_entity_poly.entity_id
_entity_poly.type
_entity_poly.pdbx_seq_one_letter_code
_entity_poly.pdbx_strand_id
1 'polypeptide(L)' 'MNFHTKKTLEVIEPKIQEIFQINVDDIPGGPIHRFHQDPKKVKSILKNLLALPHQEDFEFGDVFFRTDINTA' A
#
# COMPACT_ATOMS: atom_id res chain seq x y z
N MET A 1 -14.56 -6.88 -8.14
CA MET A 1 -13.95 -6.31 -9.36
C MET A 1 -14.88 -6.56 -10.54
N ASN A 2 -15.14 -5.57 -11.40
CA ASN A 2 -15.99 -5.79 -12.57
C ASN A 2 -15.21 -6.48 -13.71
N PHE A 3 -15.94 -6.99 -14.70
CA PHE A 3 -15.35 -7.73 -15.83
C PHE A 3 -14.32 -6.93 -16.63
N HIS A 4 -14.63 -5.67 -16.96
CA HIS A 4 -13.75 -4.83 -17.76
C HIS A 4 -12.44 -4.53 -17.02
N THR A 5 -12.51 -4.22 -15.72
CA THR A 5 -11.31 -4.03 -14.89
C THR A 5 -10.47 -5.31 -14.86
N LYS A 6 -11.09 -6.49 -14.66
CA LYS A 6 -10.35 -7.76 -14.66
C LYS A 6 -9.60 -7.96 -15.98
N LYS A 7 -10.28 -7.72 -17.11
CA LYS A 7 -9.66 -7.83 -18.45
C LYS A 7 -8.49 -6.88 -18.64
N THR A 8 -8.60 -5.63 -18.19
CA THR A 8 -7.48 -4.68 -18.23
C THR A 8 -6.30 -5.17 -17.40
N LEU A 9 -6.55 -5.71 -16.20
CA LEU A 9 -5.49 -6.20 -15.32
C LEU A 9 -4.83 -7.48 -15.86
N GLU A 10 -5.60 -8.40 -16.45
CA GLU A 10 -5.07 -9.61 -17.12
C GLU A 10 -4.08 -9.25 -18.24
N VAL A 11 -4.34 -8.16 -18.99
CA VAL A 11 -3.42 -7.69 -20.06
C VAL A 11 -2.06 -7.27 -19.50
N ILE A 12 -2.02 -6.69 -18.31
CA ILE A 12 -0.78 -6.21 -17.66
C ILE A 12 -0.25 -7.18 -16.60
N GLU A 13 -0.88 -8.35 -16.42
CA GLU A 13 -0.53 -9.33 -15.40
C GLU A 13 0.96 -9.72 -15.39
N PRO A 14 1.63 -9.93 -16.54
CA PRO A 14 3.07 -10.23 -16.53
C PRO A 14 3.89 -9.14 -15.83
N LYS A 15 3.53 -7.86 -15.99
CA LYS A 15 4.21 -6.74 -15.33
C LYS A 15 3.85 -6.66 -13.84
N ILE A 16 2.61 -7.00 -13.48
CA ILE A 16 2.19 -7.10 -12.08
C ILE A 16 2.99 -8.21 -11.37
N GLN A 17 3.15 -9.37 -12.00
CA GLN A 17 3.95 -10.47 -11.46
C GLN A 17 5.43 -10.09 -11.34
N GLU A 18 6.00 -9.43 -12.34
CA GLU A 18 7.40 -8.97 -12.31
C GLU A 18 7.68 -8.00 -11.17
N ILE A 19 6.83 -7.00 -10.96
CA ILE A 19 7.05 -5.94 -9.95
C ILE A 19 6.61 -6.39 -8.56
N PHE A 20 5.41 -6.98 -8.47
CA PHE A 20 4.73 -7.20 -7.20
C PHE A 20 4.66 -8.67 -6.79
N GLN A 21 5.02 -9.60 -7.68
CA GLN A 21 5.02 -11.05 -7.41
C GLN A 21 3.64 -11.57 -6.98
N ILE A 22 2.58 -11.03 -7.58
CA ILE A 22 1.18 -11.44 -7.35
C ILE A 22 0.45 -11.63 -8.67
N ASN A 23 -0.65 -12.38 -8.65
CA ASN A 23 -1.56 -12.54 -9.77
C ASN A 23 -2.71 -11.52 -9.68
N VAL A 24 -3.45 -11.36 -10.78
CA VAL A 24 -4.64 -10.47 -10.83
C VAL A 24 -5.69 -10.89 -9.81
N ASP A 25 -5.85 -12.20 -9.59
CA ASP A 25 -6.81 -12.75 -8.64
C ASP A 25 -6.40 -12.52 -7.16
N ASP A 26 -5.13 -12.17 -6.89
CA ASP A 26 -4.64 -11.85 -5.54
C ASP A 26 -4.89 -10.38 -5.15
N ILE A 27 -5.40 -9.56 -6.07
CA ILE A 27 -5.62 -8.12 -5.85
C ILE A 27 -6.86 -7.88 -4.98
N PRO A 28 -8.05 -8.45 -5.28
CA PRO A 28 -9.23 -8.22 -4.46
C PRO A 28 -9.06 -8.82 -3.06
N GLY A 29 -9.16 -7.99 -2.01
CA GLY A 29 -9.06 -8.44 -0.62
C GLY A 29 -7.64 -8.82 -0.17
N GLY A 30 -6.63 -8.66 -1.02
CA GLY A 30 -5.23 -8.89 -0.65
C GLY A 30 -4.74 -7.87 0.39
N PRO A 31 -3.86 -8.27 1.33
CA PRO A 31 -3.35 -7.36 2.34
C PRO A 31 -2.45 -6.29 1.72
N ILE A 32 -2.77 -5.01 1.94
CA ILE A 32 -1.93 -3.86 1.54
C ILE A 32 -0.53 -3.90 2.18
N HIS A 33 -0.37 -4.66 3.28
CA HIS A 33 0.92 -4.91 3.92
C HIS A 33 1.99 -5.43 2.95
N ARG A 34 1.63 -6.11 1.86
CA ARG A 34 2.60 -6.59 0.86
C ARG A 34 3.42 -5.48 0.18
N PHE A 35 2.92 -4.25 0.21
CA PHE A 35 3.59 -3.09 -0.41
C PHE A 35 4.44 -2.28 0.58
N HIS A 36 4.46 -2.67 1.86
CA HIS A 36 5.29 -2.01 2.86
C HIS A 36 6.67 -2.67 2.92
N GLN A 37 7.73 -1.87 3.01
CA GLN A 37 9.09 -2.36 3.23
C GLN A 37 9.20 -3.17 4.53
N ASP A 38 8.58 -2.70 5.62
CA ASP A 38 8.45 -3.45 6.88
C ASP A 38 7.00 -3.44 7.40
N PRO A 39 6.23 -4.51 7.12
CA PRO A 39 4.88 -4.66 7.64
C PRO A 39 4.79 -4.73 9.17
N LYS A 40 5.84 -5.19 9.86
CA LYS A 40 5.83 -5.32 11.32
C LYS A 40 5.94 -3.95 11.98
N LYS A 41 6.76 -3.04 11.43
CA LYS A 41 6.86 -1.65 11.88
C LYS A 41 5.48 -0.97 11.84
N VAL A 42 4.76 -1.07 10.72
CA VAL A 42 3.42 -0.49 10.57
C VAL A 42 2.43 -1.08 11.57
N LYS A 43 2.44 -2.41 11.74
CA LYS A 43 1.59 -3.07 12.75
C LYS A 43 1.93 -2.62 14.17
N SER A 44 3.20 -2.34 14.47
CA SER A 44 3.63 -1.83 15.78
C SER A 44 3.06 -0.44 16.05
N ILE A 45 3.09 0.46 15.06
CA ILE A 45 2.50 1.79 15.15
C ILE A 45 1.00 1.69 15.40
N LEU A 46 0.28 0.90 14.59
CA LEU A 46 -1.17 0.74 14.72
C LEU A 46 -1.62 0.10 16.05
N LYS A 47 -0.76 -0.70 16.70
CA LYS A 47 -1.05 -1.31 18.00
C LYS A 47 -0.85 -0.35 19.18
N ASN A 48 -0.07 0.72 19.00
CA ASN A 48 0.22 1.67 20.05
C ASN A 48 -0.58 2.96 19.84
N LEU A 49 -1.69 3.13 20.56
CA LEU A 49 -2.54 4.32 20.45
C LEU A 49 -1.80 5.63 20.79
N LEU A 50 -0.75 5.57 21.64
CA LEU A 50 0.07 6.74 21.94
C LEU A 50 1.00 7.14 20.78
N ALA A 51 1.15 6.28 19.77
CA ALA A 51 1.89 6.59 18.55
C ALA A 51 1.01 7.27 17.49
N LEU A 52 -0.25 7.59 17.81
CA LEU A 52 -1.18 8.30 16.93
C LEU A 52 -1.54 9.69 17.53
N PRO A 53 -1.69 10.74 16.69
CA PRO A 53 -1.48 10.73 15.25
C PRO A 53 -0.01 10.53 14.90
N HIS A 54 0.24 9.75 13.85
CA HIS A 54 1.58 9.46 13.41
C HIS A 54 1.98 10.49 12.35
N GLN A 55 3.04 11.26 12.62
CA GLN A 55 3.57 12.24 11.68
C GLN A 55 4.66 11.59 10.84
N GLU A 56 4.54 11.73 9.53
CA GLU A 56 5.56 11.29 8.58
C GLU A 56 5.74 12.34 7.48
N ASP A 57 6.98 12.50 7.04
CA ASP A 57 7.35 13.38 5.93
C ASP A 57 7.60 12.51 4.68
N PHE A 58 6.85 12.77 3.61
CA PHE A 58 7.01 12.12 2.32
C PHE A 58 7.82 13.01 1.37
N GLU A 59 8.87 12.45 0.79
CA GLU A 59 9.74 13.12 -0.17
C GLU A 59 9.41 12.69 -1.60
N PHE A 60 9.29 13.67 -2.50
CA PHE A 60 9.16 13.49 -3.94
C PHE A 60 10.13 14.42 -4.65
N GLY A 61 11.38 13.99 -4.80
CA GLY A 61 12.43 14.86 -5.31
C GLY A 61 12.72 15.98 -4.31
N ASP A 62 12.52 17.23 -4.72
CA ASP A 62 12.70 18.41 -3.87
C ASP A 62 11.44 18.84 -3.10
N VAL A 63 10.32 18.11 -3.28
CA VAL A 63 9.05 18.39 -2.62
C VAL A 63 8.89 17.52 -1.37
N PHE A 64 8.57 18.15 -0.25
CA PHE A 64 8.30 17.48 1.03
C PHE A 64 6.84 17.70 1.44
N PHE A 65 6.13 16.62 1.75
CA PHE A 65 4.78 16.65 2.32
C PHE A 65 4.80 16.13 3.74
N ARG A 66 4.43 16.97 4.71
CA ARG A 66 4.11 16.50 6.05
C ARG A 66 2.68 15.98 6.08
N THR A 67 2.50 14.77 6.59
CA THR A 67 1.18 14.18 6.79
C THR A 67 0.99 13.80 8.25
N ASP A 68 -0.17 14.17 8.79
CA ASP A 68 -0.67 13.65 10.05
C ASP A 68 -1.60 12.46 9.77
N ILE A 69 -1.20 11.26 10.17
CA ILE A 69 -1.93 10.01 9.89
C ILE A 69 -2.81 9.64 11.09
N ASN A 70 -4.07 9.27 10.83
CA ASN A 70 -5.10 8.96 11.83
C ASN A 70 -5.43 10.14 12.77
N THR A 71 -5.50 11.36 12.24
CA THR A 71 -6.10 12.50 12.92
C THR A 71 -7.63 12.41 12.91
N ALA A 72 -8.26 12.80 14.01
CA ALA A 72 -9.71 12.82 14.19
C ALA A 72 -10.40 13.91 13.36
#